data_AF-A0A1Y3BLG2-F1
#
_entry.id   AF-A0A1Y3BLG2-F1
#
_cell.length_a   1.000
_cell.length_b   1.000
_cell.length_c   1.000
_cell.angle_alpha   90.00
_cell.angle_beta   90.00
_cell.angle_gamma   90.00
#
_symmetry.space_group_name_H-M   'P 1'
#
loop_
_entity.id
_entity.type
_entity.pdbx_description
1 polymer ?
#
loop_
_entity_poly.entity_id
_entity_poly.type
_entity_poly.pdbx_seq_one_letter_code
_entity_poly.pdbx_strand_id
1 'polypeptide(L)'
;NGAVVKLPPEENIDLLIEDLKDYDQLNNVAAIYKPTPLDPTIVLKSVAKITNINELPEILCKMNPQLQGCEKKMKVLFAMKSNSDVQDIVLRVCPKVYETIMETGRIYTDIQVTEEHTTAQT
;
A
#
# COMPACT_ATOMS: atom_id res chain seq x y z
N ASN A 1 36.42 5.08 1.00
CA ASN A 1 35.09 5.61 1.34
C ASN A 1 34.16 4.45 1.64
N GLY A 2 33.95 4.18 2.92
CA GLY A 2 33.06 3.11 3.39
C GLY A 2 31.76 3.69 3.97
N ALA A 3 30.71 2.87 4.05
CA ALA A 3 29.47 3.25 4.72
C ALA A 3 29.71 3.34 6.24
N VAL A 4 29.27 4.42 6.87
CA VAL A 4 29.25 4.56 8.33
C VAL A 4 27.85 4.17 8.80
N VAL A 5 27.75 3.10 9.58
CA VAL A 5 26.50 2.68 10.23
C VAL A 5 26.54 3.17 11.67
N LYS A 6 25.62 4.06 12.05
CA LYS A 6 25.39 4.47 13.43
C LYS A 6 24.10 3.81 13.93
N LEU A 7 24.17 3.19 15.10
CA LEU A 7 23.03 2.63 15.81
C LEU A 7 22.78 3.49 17.05
N PRO A 8 21.51 3.74 17.42
CA PRO A 8 21.23 4.57 18.57
C PRO A 8 21.62 3.79 19.85
N PRO A 9 22.19 4.46 20.86
CA PRO A 9 22.56 3.81 22.12
C PRO A 9 21.33 3.35 22.94
N GLU A 10 20.15 3.91 22.66
CA GLU A 10 18.86 3.57 23.26
C GLU A 10 17.78 3.49 22.15
N GLU A 11 16.59 2.92 22.38
CA GLU A 11 15.46 2.92 21.40
C GLU A 11 14.93 4.34 21.06
N ASN A 12 15.67 5.38 21.42
CA ASN A 12 15.37 6.76 21.14
C ASN A 12 15.93 7.17 19.76
N ILE A 13 15.12 6.94 18.74
CA ILE A 13 15.41 7.29 17.34
C ILE A 13 15.57 8.81 17.17
N ASP A 14 14.89 9.62 17.98
CA ASP A 14 14.89 11.08 17.83
C ASP A 14 16.26 11.69 18.17
N LEU A 15 16.94 11.19 19.20
CA LEU A 15 18.30 11.60 19.55
C LEU A 15 19.32 11.27 18.44
N LEU A 16 19.18 10.11 17.80
CA LEU A 16 20.03 9.74 16.67
C LEU A 16 19.78 10.64 15.45
N ILE A 17 18.54 11.07 15.23
CA ILE A 17 18.19 12.01 14.15
C ILE A 17 18.82 13.39 14.40
N GLU A 18 18.84 13.86 15.65
CA GLU A 18 19.51 15.12 16.02
C GLU A 18 21.03 15.03 15.84
N ASP A 19 21.66 13.96 16.33
CA ASP A 19 23.09 13.71 16.15
C ASP A 19 23.53 13.62 14.68
N LEU A 20 22.64 13.12 13.80
CA LEU A 20 22.88 13.06 12.36
C LEU A 20 22.71 14.42 11.68
N LYS A 21 21.86 15.31 12.20
CA LYS A 21 21.66 16.67 11.69
C LYS A 21 22.85 17.59 12.01
N ASP A 22 23.51 17.38 13.14
CA ASP A 22 24.68 18.15 13.59
C ASP A 22 25.96 17.86 12.77
N TYR A 23 25.97 16.79 11.96
CA TYR A 23 27.04 16.54 11.00
C TYR A 23 26.74 17.20 9.64
N ASP A 24 27.29 18.39 9.44
CA ASP A 24 27.05 19.26 8.26
C ASP A 24 27.43 18.59 6.91
N GLN A 25 28.36 17.63 6.91
CA GLN A 25 28.72 16.85 5.71
C GLN A 25 27.75 15.68 5.41
N LEU A 26 26.96 15.22 6.39
CA LEU A 26 25.97 14.15 6.21
C LEU A 26 24.67 14.69 5.60
N ASN A 27 24.28 15.94 5.81
CA ASN A 27 23.05 16.50 5.22
C ASN A 27 23.06 16.50 3.67
N ASN A 28 24.25 16.53 3.04
CA ASN A 28 24.39 16.46 1.59
C ASN A 28 24.52 15.02 1.04
N VAL A 29 24.67 14.00 1.89
CA VAL A 29 25.02 12.63 1.48
C VAL A 29 24.14 11.54 2.11
N ALA A 30 23.48 11.84 3.23
CA ALA A 30 22.64 10.91 3.96
C ALA A 30 21.20 10.97 3.46
N ALA A 31 20.79 9.96 2.69
CA ALA A 31 19.38 9.67 2.52
C ALA A 31 18.84 9.14 3.86
N ILE A 32 18.06 9.95 4.59
CA ILE A 32 17.32 9.48 5.76
C ILE A 32 16.29 8.46 5.27
N TYR A 33 16.58 7.18 5.47
CA TYR A 33 15.66 6.10 5.19
C TYR A 33 14.63 6.03 6.32
N LYS A 34 13.44 6.59 6.07
CA LYS A 34 12.28 6.34 6.92
C LYS A 34 11.61 5.06 6.43
N PRO A 35 11.57 3.98 7.23
CA PRO A 35 10.87 2.76 6.82
C PRO A 35 9.40 3.11 6.59
N THR A 36 8.95 3.00 5.34
CA THR A 36 7.53 3.08 5.01
C THR A 36 6.87 1.85 5.63
N PRO A 37 5.74 2.00 6.36
CA PRO A 37 4.93 0.85 6.73
C PRO A 37 4.74 -0.03 5.49
N LEU A 38 4.96 -1.34 5.62
CA LEU A 38 4.79 -2.28 4.51
C LEU A 38 3.40 -2.05 3.93
N ASP A 39 3.31 -1.52 2.71
CA ASP A 39 2.03 -1.32 2.03
C ASP A 39 1.33 -2.69 1.96
N PRO A 40 0.22 -2.89 2.70
CA PRO A 40 -0.46 -4.16 2.75
C PRO A 40 -0.88 -4.62 1.35
N THR A 41 -0.88 -5.93 1.17
CA THR A 41 -1.40 -6.56 -0.05
C THR A 41 -2.75 -7.17 0.27
N ILE A 42 -3.76 -6.80 -0.51
CA ILE A 42 -5.12 -7.31 -0.42
C ILE A 42 -5.49 -8.07 -1.70
N VAL A 43 -6.46 -8.96 -1.58
CA VAL A 43 -7.06 -9.66 -2.71
C VAL A 43 -8.50 -9.20 -2.84
N LEU A 44 -8.81 -8.54 -3.96
CA LEU A 44 -10.17 -8.27 -4.38
C LEU A 44 -10.70 -9.48 -5.12
N LYS A 45 -11.66 -10.18 -4.52
CA LYS A 45 -12.23 -11.37 -5.12
C LYS A 45 -13.32 -11.03 -6.12
N SER A 46 -13.47 -11.90 -7.11
CA SER A 46 -14.59 -11.82 -8.05
C SER A 46 -14.71 -10.44 -8.68
N VAL A 47 -13.66 -9.92 -9.32
CA VAL A 47 -13.73 -8.71 -10.16
C VAL A 47 -14.07 -9.11 -11.59
N ALA A 48 -14.96 -8.39 -12.27
CA ALA A 48 -15.37 -8.75 -13.62
C ALA A 48 -14.18 -8.64 -14.60
N LYS A 49 -14.01 -9.61 -15.50
CA LYS A 49 -12.89 -9.57 -16.47
C LYS A 49 -12.95 -8.42 -17.47
N ILE A 50 -14.14 -7.88 -17.68
CA ILE A 50 -14.36 -6.71 -18.53
C ILE A 50 -13.87 -5.41 -17.87
N THR A 51 -13.72 -5.38 -16.54
CA THR A 51 -13.15 -4.24 -15.81
C THR A 51 -11.70 -4.03 -16.23
N ASN A 52 -11.36 -2.81 -16.65
CA ASN A 52 -9.98 -2.46 -17.00
C ASN A 52 -9.12 -2.41 -15.72
N ILE A 53 -8.28 -3.43 -15.53
CA ILE A 53 -7.45 -3.56 -14.32
C ILE A 53 -6.49 -2.38 -14.13
N ASN A 54 -6.10 -1.68 -15.20
CA ASN A 54 -5.20 -0.52 -15.09
C ASN A 54 -5.89 0.70 -14.48
N GLU A 55 -7.22 0.78 -14.63
CA GLU A 55 -8.06 1.85 -14.11
C GLU A 55 -8.71 1.46 -12.77
N LEU A 56 -8.46 0.24 -12.28
CA LEU A 56 -9.09 -0.27 -11.08
C LEU A 56 -8.90 0.66 -9.85
N PRO A 57 -7.72 1.23 -9.56
CA PRO A 57 -7.59 2.21 -8.48
C PRO A 57 -8.53 3.40 -8.60
N GLU A 58 -8.72 3.93 -9.81
CA GLU A 58 -9.61 5.06 -10.08
C GLU A 58 -11.08 4.65 -9.95
N ILE A 59 -11.43 3.46 -10.44
CA ILE A 59 -12.76 2.87 -10.29
C ILE A 59 -13.09 2.71 -8.80
N LEU A 60 -12.17 2.17 -8.01
CA LEU A 60 -12.37 1.99 -6.56
C LEU A 60 -12.55 3.34 -5.86
N CYS A 61 -11.72 4.35 -6.14
CA CYS A 61 -11.89 5.67 -5.55
C CYS A 61 -13.21 6.35 -5.97
N LYS A 62 -13.65 6.14 -7.21
CA LYS A 62 -14.90 6.70 -7.73
C LYS A 62 -16.14 6.04 -7.12
N MET A 63 -16.12 4.72 -6.96
CA MET A 63 -17.25 3.94 -6.47
C MET A 63 -17.34 3.87 -4.94
N ASN A 64 -16.25 4.22 -4.24
CA ASN A 64 -16.14 4.18 -2.79
C ASN A 64 -15.72 5.57 -2.28
N PRO A 65 -16.65 6.46 -1.89
CA PRO A 65 -16.35 7.82 -1.46
C PRO A 65 -15.29 7.92 -0.35
N GLN A 66 -15.23 6.92 0.53
CA GLN A 66 -14.26 6.82 1.61
C GLN A 66 -12.80 6.64 1.12
N LEU A 67 -12.61 6.20 -0.12
CA LEU A 67 -11.29 6.02 -0.75
C LEU A 67 -10.89 7.19 -1.66
N GLN A 68 -11.72 8.22 -1.81
CA GLN A 68 -11.46 9.34 -2.71
C GLN A 68 -10.07 9.98 -2.46
N GLY A 69 -9.29 10.21 -3.52
CA GLY A 69 -7.94 10.77 -3.42
C GLY A 69 -6.85 9.76 -3.04
N CYS A 70 -7.17 8.46 -3.01
CA CYS A 70 -6.22 7.38 -2.74
C CYS A 70 -5.81 6.60 -3.99
N GLU A 71 -6.09 7.11 -5.20
CA GLU A 71 -5.86 6.42 -6.48
C GLU A 71 -4.39 6.04 -6.62
N LYS A 72 -3.49 6.99 -6.31
CA LYS A 72 -2.03 6.80 -6.35
C LYS A 72 -1.47 6.01 -5.17
N LYS A 73 -2.30 5.66 -4.19
CA LYS A 73 -1.96 4.86 -3.01
C LYS A 73 -2.37 3.40 -3.15
N MET A 74 -2.87 3.02 -4.32
CA MET A 74 -3.20 1.66 -4.69
C MET A 74 -2.45 1.29 -5.96
N LYS A 75 -1.94 0.06 -6.01
CA LYS A 75 -1.24 -0.48 -7.17
C LYS A 75 -1.70 -1.90 -7.41
N VAL A 76 -2.27 -2.13 -8.59
CA VAL A 76 -2.54 -3.50 -9.06
C VAL A 76 -1.22 -4.21 -9.28
N LEU A 77 -1.04 -5.36 -8.63
CA LEU A 77 0.15 -6.19 -8.78
C LEU A 77 -0.04 -7.18 -9.93
N PHE A 78 -1.13 -7.95 -9.89
CA PHE A 78 -1.50 -8.90 -10.92
C PHE A 78 -2.95 -9.36 -10.74
N ALA A 79 -3.54 -9.90 -11.82
CA ALA A 79 -4.79 -10.65 -11.76
C ALA A 79 -4.48 -12.15 -11.76
N MET A 80 -5.20 -12.91 -10.92
CA MET A 80 -5.12 -14.36 -10.90
C MET A 80 -5.89 -14.94 -12.08
N LYS A 81 -5.29 -15.90 -12.77
CA LYS A 81 -5.94 -16.59 -13.89
C LYS A 81 -7.14 -17.38 -13.39
N SER A 82 -8.28 -17.17 -14.04
CA SER A 82 -9.55 -17.81 -13.77
C SER A 82 -10.19 -18.24 -15.09
N ASN A 83 -10.93 -19.35 -15.11
CA ASN A 83 -11.73 -19.77 -16.26
C ASN A 83 -13.16 -19.19 -16.23
N SER A 84 -13.54 -18.47 -15.17
CA SER A 84 -14.83 -17.80 -15.01
C SER A 84 -14.85 -16.42 -15.68
N ASP A 85 -16.01 -15.78 -15.74
CA ASP A 85 -16.16 -14.38 -16.21
C ASP A 85 -15.64 -13.35 -15.21
N VAL A 86 -15.28 -13.81 -14.01
CA VAL A 86 -14.63 -13.03 -12.95
C VAL A 86 -13.19 -13.50 -12.69
N GLN A 87 -12.39 -12.64 -12.08
CA GLN A 87 -11.00 -12.88 -11.70
C GLN A 87 -10.70 -12.23 -10.35
N ASP A 88 -9.77 -12.82 -9.60
CA ASP A 88 -9.27 -12.23 -8.36
C ASP A 88 -8.10 -11.30 -8.69
N ILE A 89 -8.06 -10.12 -8.07
CA ILE A 89 -7.04 -9.11 -8.33
C ILE A 89 -6.26 -8.83 -7.06
N VAL A 90 -4.94 -8.92 -7.16
CA VAL A 90 -4.03 -8.61 -6.07
C VAL A 90 -3.62 -7.16 -6.14
N LEU A 91 -3.92 -6.41 -5.08
CA LEU A 91 -3.59 -4.98 -4.96
C LEU A 91 -2.65 -4.77 -3.79
N ARG A 92 -1.61 -3.96 -4.01
CA ARG A 92 -0.90 -3.29 -2.94
C ARG A 92 -1.60 -1.99 -2.62
N VAL A 93 -1.86 -1.73 -1.36
CA VAL A 93 -2.54 -0.52 -0.89
C VAL A 93 -1.80 0.08 0.29
N CYS A 94 -1.95 1.38 0.53
CA CYS A 94 -1.39 1.96 1.76
C CYS A 94 -2.22 1.54 3.00
N PRO A 95 -1.65 1.66 4.22
CA PRO A 95 -2.35 1.26 5.46
C PRO A 95 -3.73 1.90 5.63
N LYS A 96 -3.88 3.19 5.29
CA LYS A 96 -5.16 3.90 5.37
C LYS A 96 -6.24 3.23 4.49
N VAL A 97 -5.88 2.85 3.27
CA VAL A 97 -6.82 2.20 2.35
C VAL A 97 -7.20 0.83 2.87
N TYR A 98 -6.23 0.08 3.41
CA TYR A 98 -6.48 -1.20 4.04
C TYR A 98 -7.47 -1.09 5.21
N GLU A 99 -7.20 -0.21 6.17
CA GLU A 99 -8.09 0.04 7.32
C GLU A 99 -9.50 0.42 6.86
N THR A 100 -9.59 1.32 5.88
CA THR A 100 -10.89 1.76 5.34
C THR A 100 -11.68 0.61 4.72
N ILE A 101 -11.01 -0.28 3.98
CA ILE A 101 -11.64 -1.45 3.37
C ILE A 101 -12.09 -2.45 4.45
N MET A 102 -11.21 -2.73 5.43
CA MET A 102 -11.52 -3.64 6.54
C MET A 102 -12.70 -3.16 7.40
N GLU A 103 -12.85 -1.85 7.59
CA GLU A 103 -13.97 -1.27 8.33
C GLU A 103 -15.30 -1.38 7.57
N THR A 104 -15.28 -1.26 6.25
CA THR A 104 -16.51 -1.35 5.44
C THR A 104 -16.90 -2.78 5.11
N GLY A 105 -15.95 -3.71 5.08
CA GLY A 105 -16.14 -5.15 4.77
C GLY A 105 -16.67 -5.44 3.37
N ARG A 106 -16.79 -4.40 2.54
CA ARG A 106 -17.30 -4.42 1.15
C ARG A 106 -16.62 -3.31 0.37
N ILE A 107 -16.35 -3.58 -0.89
CA ILE A 107 -15.81 -2.60 -1.82
C ILE A 107 -16.50 -2.70 -3.17
N TYR A 108 -16.91 -1.54 -3.68
CA TYR A 108 -17.69 -1.41 -4.91
C TYR A 108 -16.75 -1.24 -6.10
N THR A 109 -16.96 -2.03 -7.15
CA THR A 109 -16.33 -1.84 -8.47
C THR A 109 -17.31 -1.20 -9.45
N ASP A 110 -16.91 -1.02 -10.71
CA ASP A 110 -17.74 -0.48 -11.78
C ASP A 110 -18.96 -1.36 -12.10
N ILE A 111 -18.87 -2.66 -11.83
CA ILE A 111 -19.89 -3.65 -12.22
C ILE A 111 -20.49 -4.35 -11.01
N GLN A 112 -19.70 -4.65 -9.97
CA GLN A 112 -20.17 -5.47 -8.86
C GLN A 112 -19.58 -5.08 -7.50
N VAL A 113 -20.25 -5.54 -6.44
CA VAL A 113 -19.73 -5.47 -5.07
C VAL A 113 -18.82 -6.68 -4.84
N THR A 114 -17.65 -6.43 -4.28
CA THR A 114 -16.67 -7.47 -3.96
C THR A 114 -16.41 -7.49 -2.44
N GLU A 115 -16.28 -8.69 -1.90
CA GLU A 115 -15.86 -8.92 -0.51
C GLU A 115 -14.35 -9.17 -0.47
N GLU A 116 -13.67 -8.59 0.51
CA GLU A 116 -12.25 -8.85 0.73
C GLU A 116 -12.03 -10.23 1.36
N HIS A 117 -10.87 -10.84 1.11
CA HIS A 117 -10.35 -11.86 2.01
C HIS A 117 -8.88 -11.59 2.28
N THR A 118 -8.53 -11.46 3.55
CA THR A 118 -7.15 -11.37 4.01
C THR A 118 -6.48 -12.73 3.83
N THR A 119 -5.42 -12.78 3.02
CA THR A 119 -4.46 -13.88 3.11
C THR A 119 -3.48 -13.52 4.23
N ALA A 120 -3.77 -13.97 5.44
CA ALA A 120 -2.78 -13.99 6.50
C ALA A 120 -1.65 -14.92 6.05
N GLN A 121 -0.45 -14.38 5.81
CA GLN A 121 0.75 -15.19 5.68
C GLN A 121 1.08 -15.74 7.07
N THR A 122 0.82 -17.03 7.29
CA THR A 122 1.43 -17.84 8.36
C THR A 122 2.86 -18.21 7.99
#